data_AF-A0A7C5BWY9-F1
#
_entry.id   AF-A0A7C5BWY9-F1
#
_cell.length_a   1.000
_cell.length_b   1.000
_cell.length_c   1.000
_cell.angle_alpha   90.00
_cell.angle_beta   90.00
_cell.angle_gamma   90.00
#
_symmetry.space_group_name_H-M   'P 1'
#
loop_
_entity.id
_entity.type
_entity.pdbx_description
1 polymer ?
#
loop_
_entity_poly.entity_id
_entity_poly.type
_entity_poly.pdbx_seq_one_letter_code
_entity_poly.pdbx_strand_id
1 'polypeptide(L)'
;MSLTEMVKKSLAFGLGAAVLSAEKLKQFADDMVSHGEMSKDEAERFIDEVSARSEDEKRKIQDWMSEQISKMLQQAGAAEAKRVELLEARVAALETRLAGLKAEMAGESPDEQIPPS
;
A
#
# COMPACT_ATOMS: atom_id res chain seq x y z
N MET A 1 -14.23 6.04 22.30
CA MET A 1 -13.02 5.34 21.79
C MET A 1 -12.73 5.87 20.39
N SER A 2 -11.48 6.27 20.08
CA SER A 2 -11.13 6.75 18.73
C SER A 2 -10.78 5.59 17.80
N LEU A 3 -11.04 5.73 16.50
CA LEU A 3 -10.75 4.72 15.47
C LEU A 3 -9.27 4.31 15.48
N THR A 4 -8.38 5.27 15.71
CA THR A 4 -6.93 5.09 15.87
C THR A 4 -6.56 4.17 17.03
N GLU A 5 -7.30 4.23 18.14
CA GLU A 5 -7.06 3.34 19.27
C GLU A 5 -7.53 1.92 18.97
N MET A 6 -8.61 1.73 18.19
CA MET A 6 -9.01 0.40 17.71
C MET A 6 -7.98 -0.18 16.74
N VAL A 7 -7.42 0.60 15.82
CA VAL A 7 -6.39 0.16 14.88
C VAL A 7 -5.08 -0.19 15.60
N LYS A 8 -4.60 0.64 16.52
CA LYS A 8 -3.41 0.32 17.32
C LYS A 8 -3.60 -0.94 18.16
N LYS A 9 -4.77 -1.09 18.78
CA LYS A 9 -5.07 -2.23 19.66
C LYS A 9 -5.28 -3.51 18.86
N SER A 10 -5.86 -3.44 17.66
CA SER A 10 -5.98 -4.58 16.74
C SER A 10 -4.66 -4.94 16.06
N LEU A 11 -3.76 -3.97 15.80
CA LEU A 11 -2.37 -4.25 15.43
C LEU A 11 -1.59 -4.88 16.59
N ALA A 12 -1.75 -4.39 17.82
CA ALA A 12 -1.12 -4.99 19.01
C ALA A 12 -1.66 -6.39 19.32
N PHE A 13 -2.95 -6.64 19.09
CA PHE A 13 -3.56 -7.97 19.18
C PHE A 13 -3.19 -8.87 17.99
N GLY A 14 -3.05 -8.30 16.79
CA GLY A 14 -2.63 -9.00 15.57
C GLY A 14 -1.15 -9.38 15.57
N LEU A 15 -0.31 -8.57 16.23
CA LEU A 15 1.07 -8.91 16.56
C LEU A 15 1.14 -9.84 17.79
N GLY A 16 0.13 -9.84 18.66
CA GLY A 16 0.09 -10.65 19.88
C GLY A 16 -0.12 -12.15 19.66
N ALA A 17 -0.74 -12.55 18.55
CA ALA A 17 -0.91 -13.97 18.18
C ALA A 17 0.28 -14.56 17.40
N ALA A 18 1.22 -13.72 16.93
CA ALA A 18 2.37 -14.10 16.12
C ALA A 18 3.71 -14.12 16.88
N VAL A 19 3.74 -13.72 18.16
CA VAL A 19 4.95 -13.74 19.01
C VAL A 19 5.04 -15.05 19.80
N LEU A 20 4.82 -16.19 19.13
CA LEU A 20 5.44 -17.44 19.57
C LEU A 20 6.91 -17.35 19.18
N SER A 21 7.71 -16.71 20.03
CA SER A 21 9.17 -16.73 19.88
C SER A 21 9.72 -18.12 20.24
N ALA A 22 10.89 -18.46 19.71
CA ALA A 22 11.59 -19.70 20.11
C ALA A 22 11.75 -19.79 21.64
N GLU A 23 12.01 -18.64 22.30
CA GLU A 23 12.05 -18.53 23.76
C GLU A 23 10.75 -18.95 24.43
N LYS A 24 9.59 -18.50 23.89
CA LYS A 24 8.27 -18.79 24.44
C LYS A 24 7.83 -20.22 24.19
N LEU A 25 8.17 -20.77 23.02
CA LEU A 25 7.98 -22.17 22.68
C LEU A 25 8.77 -23.08 23.62
N LYS A 26 10.05 -22.75 23.85
CA LYS A 26 10.90 -23.49 24.77
C LYS A 26 10.36 -23.45 26.20
N GLN A 27 9.99 -22.26 26.68
CA GLN A 27 9.42 -22.10 28.01
C GLN A 27 8.14 -22.93 28.20
N PHE A 28 7.25 -22.94 27.20
CA PHE A 28 6.02 -23.72 27.22
C PHE A 28 6.29 -25.24 27.20
N ALA A 29 7.25 -25.69 26.38
CA ALA A 29 7.62 -27.10 26.32
C ALA A 29 8.29 -27.57 27.62
N ASP A 30 9.18 -26.76 28.20
CA ASP A 30 9.84 -27.02 29.49
C ASP A 30 8.81 -27.13 30.63
N ASP A 31 7.78 -26.27 30.64
CA ASP A 31 6.69 -26.33 31.61
C ASP A 31 5.91 -27.66 31.50
N MET A 32 5.56 -28.09 30.28
CA MET A 32 4.88 -29.37 30.07
C MET A 32 5.74 -30.59 30.48
N VAL A 33 7.06 -30.53 30.27
CA VAL A 33 7.97 -31.56 30.79
C VAL A 33 7.96 -31.58 32.32
N SER A 34 7.96 -30.40 32.95
CA SER A 34 7.96 -30.29 34.41
C SER A 34 6.69 -30.86 35.05
N HIS A 35 5.56 -30.75 34.34
CA HIS A 35 4.28 -31.31 34.75
C HIS A 35 4.13 -32.80 34.42
N GLY A 36 5.12 -33.40 33.73
CA GLY A 36 5.08 -34.79 33.29
C GLY A 36 4.09 -35.04 32.15
N GLU A 37 3.65 -33.99 31.46
CA GLU A 37 2.72 -34.07 30.31
C GLU A 37 3.44 -34.46 29.01
N MET A 38 4.75 -34.27 28.94
CA MET A 38 5.60 -34.73 27.84
C MET A 38 7.01 -35.10 28.34
N SER A 39 7.70 -35.94 27.58
CA SER A 39 9.12 -36.21 27.77
C SER A 39 10.01 -35.10 27.15
N LYS A 40 11.28 -35.04 27.56
CA LYS A 40 12.26 -34.10 26.96
C LYS A 40 12.41 -34.31 25.46
N ASP A 41 12.42 -35.56 25.00
CA ASP A 41 12.54 -35.89 23.58
C ASP A 41 11.32 -35.46 22.76
N GLU A 42 10.13 -35.44 23.37
CA GLU A 42 8.90 -34.92 22.75
C GLU A 42 8.90 -33.39 22.73
N ALA A 43 9.42 -32.74 23.78
CA ALA A 43 9.58 -31.29 23.84
C ALA A 43 10.50 -30.77 22.73
N GLU A 44 11.65 -31.39 22.52
CA GLU A 44 12.59 -31.02 21.45
C GLU A 44 11.95 -31.14 20.06
N ARG A 45 11.27 -32.27 19.80
CA ARG A 45 10.56 -32.48 18.52
C ARG A 45 9.44 -31.46 18.31
N PHE A 46 8.68 -31.13 19.35
CA PHE A 46 7.63 -30.12 19.28
C PHE A 46 8.17 -28.75 18.91
N ILE A 47 9.27 -28.32 19.55
CA ILE A 47 9.92 -27.04 19.25
C ILE A 47 10.39 -27.01 17.79
N ASP A 48 11.01 -28.10 17.32
CA ASP A 48 11.51 -28.20 15.95
C ASP A 48 10.37 -28.16 14.91
N GLU A 49 9.30 -28.93 15.11
CA GLU A 49 8.14 -28.94 14.21
C GLU A 49 7.47 -27.56 14.11
N VAL A 50 7.23 -26.92 15.25
CA VAL A 50 6.58 -25.60 15.27
C VAL A 50 7.50 -24.54 14.66
N SER A 51 8.80 -24.61 14.91
CA SER A 51 9.77 -23.67 14.33
C SER A 51 9.87 -23.81 12.82
N ALA A 52 10.00 -25.04 12.31
CA ALA A 52 10.05 -25.30 10.88
C ALA A 52 8.78 -24.83 10.17
N ARG A 53 7.60 -25.10 10.76
CA ARG A 53 6.32 -24.65 10.21
C ARG A 53 6.18 -23.12 10.26
N SER A 54 6.70 -22.48 11.29
CA SER A 54 6.70 -21.01 11.41
C SER A 54 7.50 -20.34 10.30
N GLU A 55 8.67 -20.86 9.96
CA GLU A 55 9.52 -20.29 8.89
C GLU A 55 8.84 -20.36 7.52
N ASP A 56 8.22 -21.50 7.21
CA ASP A 56 7.51 -21.72 5.95
C ASP A 56 6.29 -20.80 5.81
N GLU A 57 5.50 -20.66 6.89
CA GLU A 57 4.34 -19.76 6.92
C GLU A 57 4.76 -18.29 6.83
N LYS A 58 5.85 -17.89 7.52
CA LYS A 58 6.42 -16.54 7.42
C LYS A 58 6.81 -16.19 5.99
N ARG A 59 7.46 -17.11 5.26
CA ARG A 59 7.84 -16.91 3.85
C ARG A 59 6.60 -16.69 2.97
N LYS A 60 5.58 -17.55 3.09
CA LYS A 60 4.33 -17.40 2.32
C LYS A 60 3.64 -16.06 2.58
N ILE A 61 3.59 -15.64 3.84
CA ILE A 61 3.00 -14.34 4.22
C ILE A 61 3.84 -13.19 3.65
N GLN A 62 5.18 -13.27 3.71
CA GLN A 62 6.08 -12.26 3.16
C GLN A 62 5.92 -12.14 1.64
N ASP A 63 5.85 -13.26 0.93
CA ASP A 63 5.66 -13.28 -0.53
C ASP A 63 4.31 -12.69 -0.92
N TRP A 64 3.23 -13.11 -0.23
CA TRP A 64 1.89 -12.59 -0.45
C TRP A 64 1.84 -11.07 -0.20
N MET A 65 2.41 -10.58 0.91
CA MET A 65 2.46 -9.14 1.20
C MET A 65 3.25 -8.38 0.12
N SER A 66 4.39 -8.91 -0.29
CA SER A 66 5.22 -8.28 -1.34
C SER A 66 4.46 -8.18 -2.65
N GLU A 67 3.70 -9.21 -3.01
CA GLU A 67 2.84 -9.20 -4.19
C GLU A 67 1.71 -8.16 -4.08
N GLN A 68 1.04 -8.07 -2.93
CA GLN A 68 -0.03 -7.07 -2.73
C GLN A 68 0.52 -5.64 -2.81
N ILE A 69 1.66 -5.36 -2.16
CA ILE A 69 2.30 -4.03 -2.21
C ILE A 69 2.69 -3.68 -3.64
N SER A 70 3.27 -4.63 -4.38
CA SER A 70 3.63 -4.44 -5.79
C SER A 70 2.40 -4.09 -6.65
N LYS A 71 1.29 -4.82 -6.47
CA LYS A 71 0.02 -4.54 -7.18
C LYS A 71 -0.52 -3.15 -6.85
N MET A 72 -0.49 -2.75 -5.57
CA MET A 72 -0.94 -1.42 -5.16
C MET A 72 -0.08 -0.31 -5.77
N LEU A 73 1.24 -0.47 -5.79
CA LEU A 73 2.16 0.50 -6.41
C LEU A 73 1.94 0.62 -7.92
N GLN A 74 1.74 -0.51 -8.61
CA GLN A 74 1.41 -0.50 -10.04
C GLN A 74 0.09 0.20 -10.33
N GLN A 75 -0.95 -0.06 -9.54
CA GLN A 75 -2.24 0.61 -9.67
C GLN A 75 -2.14 2.11 -9.39
N ALA A 76 -1.37 2.51 -8.37
CA ALA A 76 -1.14 3.92 -8.07
C ALA A 76 -0.38 4.64 -9.20
N GLY A 77 0.67 4.01 -9.75
CA GLY A 77 1.41 4.54 -10.90
C GLY A 77 0.54 4.69 -12.15
N ALA A 78 -0.30 3.69 -12.45
CA ALA A 78 -1.24 3.75 -13.57
C ALA A 78 -2.31 4.84 -13.38
N ALA A 79 -2.79 5.03 -12.16
CA ALA A 79 -3.74 6.11 -11.84
C ALA A 79 -3.10 7.48 -12.03
N GLU A 80 -1.85 7.66 -11.62
CA GLU A 80 -1.13 8.93 -11.80
C GLU A 80 -0.86 9.24 -13.27
N ALA A 81 -0.43 8.25 -14.06
CA ALA A 81 -0.24 8.41 -15.50
C ALA A 81 -1.52 8.88 -16.20
N LYS A 82 -2.67 8.29 -15.86
CA LYS A 82 -3.98 8.68 -16.40
C LYS A 82 -4.38 10.11 -16.00
N ARG A 83 -4.01 10.55 -14.78
CA ARG A 83 -4.24 11.92 -14.33
C ARG A 83 -3.41 12.92 -15.14
N VAL A 84 -2.15 12.59 -15.42
CA VAL A 84 -1.27 13.42 -16.25
C VAL A 84 -1.83 13.55 -17.67
N GLU A 85 -2.20 12.43 -18.30
CA GLU A 85 -2.79 12.43 -19.65
C GLU A 85 -4.05 13.31 -19.75
N LEU A 86 -4.93 13.23 -18.74
CA LEU A 86 -6.13 14.07 -18.67
C LEU A 86 -5.78 15.56 -18.55
N LEU A 87 -4.76 15.89 -17.76
CA LEU A 87 -4.30 17.27 -17.60
C LEU A 87 -3.68 17.80 -18.90
N GLU A 88 -2.86 17.02 -19.59
CA GLU A 88 -2.29 17.39 -20.89
C GLU A 88 -3.39 17.65 -21.92
N ALA A 89 -4.40 16.78 -22.01
CA ALA A 89 -5.56 16.99 -22.89
C ALA A 89 -6.32 18.28 -22.57
N ARG A 90 -6.49 18.61 -21.27
CA ARG A 90 -7.13 19.86 -20.85
C ARG A 90 -6.29 21.08 -21.21
N VAL A 91 -4.97 21.01 -21.06
CA VAL A 91 -4.05 22.09 -21.45
C VAL A 91 -4.14 22.34 -22.95
N ALA A 92 -4.06 21.29 -23.78
CA ALA A 92 -4.17 21.43 -25.24
C ALA A 92 -5.51 22.05 -25.68
N ALA A 93 -6.62 21.65 -25.03
CA ALA A 93 -7.93 22.23 -25.30
C ALA A 93 -8.00 23.73 -24.93
N LEU A 94 -7.38 24.13 -23.81
CA LEU A 94 -7.30 25.53 -23.39
C LEU A 94 -6.40 26.35 -24.32
N GLU A 95 -5.27 25.80 -24.75
CA GLU A 95 -4.37 26.43 -25.72
C GLU A 95 -5.07 26.66 -27.06
N THR A 96 -5.84 25.69 -27.52
CA THR A 96 -6.63 25.81 -28.76
C THR A 96 -7.67 26.92 -28.65
N ARG A 97 -8.39 27.00 -27.52
CA ARG A 97 -9.35 28.08 -27.26
C ARG A 97 -8.69 29.44 -27.17
N LEU A 98 -7.54 29.53 -26.50
CA LEU A 98 -6.77 30.77 -26.43
C LEU A 98 -6.28 31.22 -27.81
N ALA A 99 -5.83 30.29 -28.65
CA ALA A 99 -5.43 30.60 -30.02
C ALA A 99 -6.62 31.12 -30.85
N GLY A 100 -7.80 30.49 -30.72
CA GLY A 100 -9.03 30.95 -31.38
C GLY A 100 -9.44 32.35 -30.93
N LEU A 101 -9.48 32.61 -29.62
CA LEU A 101 -9.81 33.92 -29.08
C LEU A 101 -8.80 35.00 -29.50
N LYS A 102 -7.51 34.68 -29.53
CA LYS A 102 -6.49 35.62 -30.03
C LYS A 102 -6.66 35.93 -31.51
N ALA A 103 -7.07 34.95 -32.31
CA ALA A 103 -7.35 35.16 -33.73
C ALA A 103 -8.59 36.03 -33.95
N GLU A 104 -9.64 35.87 -33.13
CA GLU A 104 -10.83 36.73 -33.14
C GLU A 104 -10.48 38.18 -32.73
N MET A 105 -9.70 38.37 -31.66
CA MET A 105 -9.24 39.70 -31.23
C MET A 105 -8.29 40.39 -32.23
N ALA A 106 -7.55 39.62 -33.04
CA ALA A 106 -6.72 40.16 -34.11
C ALA A 106 -7.51 40.50 -35.38
N GLY A 107 -8.72 39.96 -35.54
CA GLY A 107 -9.64 40.26 -36.64
C GLY A 107 -10.50 41.51 -36.42
N GLU A 108 -10.61 41.99 -35.19
CA GLU A 108 -11.28 43.25 -34.82
C GLU A 108 -10.25 44.32 -34.44
N SER A 109 -9.60 44.91 -35.43
CA SER A 109 -9.07 46.28 -35.31
C SER A 109 -9.83 47.17 -36.29
N PRO A 110 -10.41 48.29 -35.81
CA PRO A 110 -11.38 49.08 -36.56
C PRO A 110 -10.73 49.77 -37.75
N ASP A 111 -11.28 49.53 -38.94
CA ASP A 111 -11.18 50.44 -40.07
C ASP A 111 -11.82 51.78 -39.65
N GLU A 112 -11.03 52.66 -39.04
CA GLU A 112 -11.35 54.07 -38.88
C GLU A 112 -11.21 54.73 -40.26
N GLN A 113 -12.18 54.44 -41.14
CA GLN A 113 -12.41 55.21 -42.35
C GLN A 113 -12.92 56.58 -41.92
N ILE A 114 -12.01 57.54 -41.79
CA ILE A 114 -12.34 58.96 -41.80
C ILE A 114 -12.62 59.33 -43.27
N PRO A 115 -13.87 59.66 -43.66
CA PRO A 115 -14.11 60.17 -45.01
C PRO A 115 -13.50 61.57 -45.15
N PRO A 116 -12.85 61.89 -46.29
CA PRO A 116 -12.31 63.23 -46.52
C PRO A 116 -13.43 64.27 -46.70
N SER A 117 -13.07 65.52 -46.35
CA SER A 117 -13.90 66.72 -46.21
C SER A 117 -14.74 67.12 -47.42
#